data_AF-A0A945SH63-F1
#
_entry.id   AF-A0A945SH63-F1
#
_cell.length_a   1.000
_cell.length_b   1.000
_cell.length_c   1.000
_cell.angle_alpha   90.00
_cell.angle_beta   90.00
_cell.angle_gamma   90.00
#
_symmetry.space_group_name_H-M   'P 1'
#
loop_
_entity.id
_entity.type
_entity.pdbx_description
1 polymer ?
#
loop_
_entity_poly.entity_id
_entity_poly.type
_entity_poly.pdbx_seq_one_letter_code
_entity_poly.pdbx_strand_id
1 'polypeptide(L)'
;CMTGLVPWIVIGIYFFAPGSNAEVEPPSFVVGIIISLFVFFNTFGINQALQYHRVGGWRDYLRGERMYITLSLIAKTALAYQVFAGAVIPAIAS
;
A
#
# COMPACT_ATOMS: atom_id res chain seq x y z
N CYS A 1 5.02 -13.41 6.38
CA CYS A 1 4.81 -12.17 7.16
C CYS A 1 6.10 -11.37 7.36
N MET A 2 7.21 -11.96 7.80
CA MET A 2 8.46 -11.22 8.09
C MET A 2 9.06 -10.48 6.89
N THR A 3 9.13 -11.10 5.71
CA THR A 3 9.68 -10.48 4.49
C THR A 3 8.83 -9.32 3.96
N GLY A 4 7.51 -9.34 4.22
CA GLY A 4 6.61 -8.27 3.80
C GLY A 4 6.71 -7.00 4.66
N LEU A 5 7.22 -7.10 5.89
CA LEU A 5 7.38 -5.97 6.80
C LEU A 5 8.64 -5.15 6.50
N VAL A 6 9.70 -5.79 5.98
CA VAL A 6 11.00 -5.16 5.74
C VAL A 6 10.89 -3.90 4.86
N PRO A 7 10.20 -3.91 3.70
CA PRO A 7 10.06 -2.70 2.90
C PRO A 7 9.36 -1.55 3.64
N TRP A 8 8.41 -1.83 4.53
CA TRP A 8 7.70 -0.82 5.32
C TRP A 8 8.60 -0.17 6.37
N ILE A 9 9.49 -0.96 7.00
CA ILE A 9 10.50 -0.44 7.92
C ILE A 9 11.43 0.51 7.16
N VAL A 10 11.90 0.10 5.98
CA VAL A 10 12.80 0.92 5.14
C VAL A 10 12.11 2.22 4.74
N ILE A 11 10.86 2.17 4.25
CA ILE A 11 10.07 3.37 3.92
C ILE A 11 9.93 4.28 5.15
N GLY A 12 9.66 3.73 6.33
CA GLY A 12 9.57 4.49 7.57
C GLY A 12 10.87 5.22 7.93
N ILE A 13 12.02 4.57 7.77
CA ILE A 13 13.33 5.20 8.01
C ILE A 13 13.55 6.38 7.06
N TYR A 14 13.26 6.23 5.77
CA TYR A 14 13.39 7.33 4.80
C TYR A 14 12.37 8.44 5.03
N PHE A 15 11.16 8.09 5.47
CA PHE A 15 10.09 9.06 5.69
C PHE A 15 10.34 9.92 6.94
N PHE A 16 10.78 9.32 8.05
CA PHE A 16 11.07 10.06 9.28
C PHE A 16 12.49 10.66 9.32
N ALA A 17 13.39 10.20 8.44
CA ALA A 17 14.76 10.69 8.29
C ALA A 17 15.47 11.00 9.63
N PRO A 18 15.57 10.04 10.55
CA PRO A 18 16.13 10.29 11.89
C PRO A 18 17.58 10.78 11.80
N GLY A 19 17.87 11.93 12.41
CA GLY A 19 19.19 12.58 12.36
C GLY A 19 19.38 13.57 11.20
N SER A 20 18.35 13.84 10.41
CA SER A 20 18.33 14.95 9.45
C SER A 20 18.31 16.30 10.17
N ASN A 21 19.18 17.23 9.75
CA ASN A 21 19.15 18.63 10.17
C ASN A 21 18.27 19.51 9.26
N ALA A 22 17.65 18.91 8.23
CA ALA A 22 16.77 19.60 7.30
C ALA A 22 15.32 19.43 7.74
N GLU A 23 14.62 20.54 8.01
CA GLU A 23 13.18 20.61 8.27
C GLU A 23 12.37 20.47 6.97
N VAL A 24 12.70 19.49 6.13
CA VAL A 24 11.92 19.21 4.91
C VAL A 24 10.76 18.31 5.30
N GLU A 25 9.61 18.93 5.53
CA GLU A 25 8.38 18.19 5.79
C GLU A 25 7.94 17.44 4.53
N PRO A 26 7.71 16.12 4.59
CA PRO A 26 7.32 15.36 3.42
C PRO A 26 5.95 15.84 2.89
N PRO A 27 5.77 15.92 1.56
CA PRO A 27 4.49 16.35 0.99
C PRO A 27 3.33 15.48 1.49
N SER A 28 2.20 16.13 1.82
CA SER A 28 1.04 15.47 2.43
C SER A 28 0.48 14.30 1.59
N PHE A 29 0.57 14.37 0.27
CA PHE A 29 0.13 13.28 -0.61
C PHE A 29 0.97 12.00 -0.44
N VAL A 30 2.24 12.12 -0.07
CA VAL A 30 3.14 10.98 0.19
C VAL A 30 2.69 10.24 1.46
N VAL A 31 2.28 10.97 2.50
CA VAL A 31 1.70 10.38 3.72
C VAL A 31 0.47 9.56 3.38
N GLY A 32 -0.41 10.11 2.54
CA GLY A 32 -1.61 9.41 2.05
C GLY A 32 -1.27 8.14 1.26
N ILE A 33 -0.25 8.17 0.40
CA ILE A 33 0.23 7.00 -0.35
C ILE A 33 0.73 5.91 0.61
N ILE A 34 1.59 6.26 1.57
CA ILE A 34 2.16 5.29 2.51
C ILE A 34 1.06 4.61 3.32
N ILE A 35 0.14 5.38 3.90
CA ILE A 35 -0.96 4.83 4.71
C ILE A 35 -1.87 3.93 3.86
N SER A 36 -2.29 4.41 2.69
CA SER A 36 -3.23 3.65 1.85
C SER A 36 -2.61 2.37 1.29
N LEU A 37 -1.37 2.41 0.79
CA LEU A 37 -0.67 1.21 0.34
C LEU A 37 -0.42 0.24 1.49
N PHE A 38 -0.11 0.73 2.70
CA PHE A 38 0.09 -0.14 3.86
C PHE A 38 -1.19 -0.91 4.16
N VAL A 39 -2.33 -0.24 4.19
CA VAL A 39 -3.64 -0.88 4.39
C VAL A 39 -3.89 -1.90 3.28
N PHE A 40 -3.76 -1.52 2.00
CA PHE A 40 -3.99 -2.44 0.89
C PHE A 40 -3.07 -3.66 0.98
N PHE A 41 -1.78 -3.48 1.22
CA PHE A 41 -0.81 -4.57 1.33
C PHE A 41 -1.20 -5.58 2.43
N ASN A 42 -1.66 -5.11 3.58
CA ASN A 42 -2.14 -5.98 4.66
C ASN A 42 -3.41 -6.75 4.26
N THR A 43 -4.32 -6.16 3.48
CA THR A 43 -5.53 -6.86 3.02
C THR A 43 -5.22 -8.08 2.13
N PHE A 44 -4.14 -8.06 1.35
CA PHE A 44 -3.68 -9.24 0.60
C PHE A 44 -3.26 -10.37 1.54
N GLY A 45 -2.49 -10.04 2.57
CA GLY A 45 -2.09 -11.00 3.60
C GLY A 45 -3.28 -11.59 4.35
N ILE A 46 -4.27 -10.76 4.68
CA ILE A 46 -5.52 -11.19 5.33
C ILE A 46 -6.31 -12.12 4.41
N ASN A 47 -6.43 -11.80 3.12
CA ASN A 47 -7.11 -12.66 2.15
C ASN A 47 -6.44 -14.05 2.08
N GLN A 48 -5.10 -14.09 2.05
CA GLN A 48 -4.37 -15.36 2.07
C GLN A 48 -4.61 -16.15 3.35
N ALA A 49 -4.57 -15.49 4.51
CA ALA A 49 -4.81 -16.12 5.79
C ALA A 49 -6.22 -16.72 5.87
N LEU A 50 -7.25 -15.97 5.48
CA LEU A 50 -8.64 -16.44 5.46
C LEU A 50 -8.83 -17.64 4.51
N GLN A 51 -8.19 -17.62 3.35
CA GLN A 51 -8.24 -18.71 2.37
C GLN A 51 -7.53 -19.98 2.87
N TYR A 52 -6.36 -19.84 3.51
CA TYR A 52 -5.62 -20.98 4.05
C TYR A 52 -6.32 -21.60 5.26
N HIS A 53 -6.84 -20.76 6.15
CA HIS A 53 -7.64 -21.21 7.30
C HIS A 53 -9.07 -21.61 6.94
N ARG A 54 -9.46 -21.51 5.65
CA ARG A 54 -10.76 -21.96 5.15
C ARG A 54 -11.93 -21.41 5.97
N VAL A 55 -11.88 -20.13 6.32
CA VAL A 55 -12.86 -19.50 7.23
C VAL A 55 -14.10 -19.07 6.44
N GLY A 56 -15.26 -19.58 6.83
CA GLY A 56 -16.57 -19.20 6.26
C GLY A 56 -16.61 -19.33 4.74
N GLY A 57 -16.88 -18.21 4.05
CA GLY A 57 -16.95 -18.17 2.59
C GLY A 57 -15.62 -18.37 1.86
N TRP A 58 -14.48 -18.20 2.54
CA TRP A 58 -13.13 -18.40 1.98
C TRP A 58 -12.71 -19.87 1.92
N ARG A 59 -13.63 -20.81 2.25
CA ARG A 59 -13.47 -22.24 1.94
C ARG A 59 -13.39 -22.49 0.44
N ASP A 60 -14.10 -21.69 -0.35
CA ASP A 60 -14.07 -21.74 -1.81
C ASP A 60 -12.88 -20.93 -2.34
N TYR A 61 -11.99 -21.62 -3.05
CA TYR A 61 -10.81 -21.02 -3.67
C TYR A 61 -11.17 -19.91 -4.65
N LEU A 62 -12.25 -20.08 -5.44
CA LEU A 62 -12.68 -19.10 -6.42
C LEU A 62 -13.05 -17.75 -5.79
N ARG A 63 -13.54 -17.77 -4.54
CA ARG A 63 -13.82 -16.54 -3.80
C ARG A 63 -12.53 -15.82 -3.44
N GLY A 64 -11.52 -16.54 -2.95
CA GLY A 64 -10.22 -15.96 -2.60
C GLY A 64 -9.52 -15.34 -3.81
N GLU A 65 -9.57 -16.03 -4.95
CA GLU A 65 -8.99 -15.54 -6.21
C GLU A 65 -9.70 -14.28 -6.74
N ARG A 66 -11.03 -14.26 -6.74
CA ARG A 66 -11.79 -13.05 -7.11
C ARG A 66 -11.43 -11.86 -6.23
N MET A 67 -11.29 -12.09 -4.92
CA MET A 67 -10.87 -11.03 -3.98
C MET A 67 -9.47 -10.51 -4.30
N TYR A 68 -8.52 -11.37 -4.68
CA TYR A 68 -7.19 -10.92 -5.10
C TYR A 68 -7.24 -10.02 -6.34
N ILE A 69 -8.06 -10.38 -7.33
CA ILE A 69 -8.22 -9.58 -8.56
C ILE A 69 -8.80 -8.21 -8.21
N THR A 70 -9.88 -8.18 -7.41
CA THR A 70 -10.53 -6.92 -7.00
C THR A 70 -9.60 -6.05 -6.16
N LEU A 71 -8.92 -6.61 -5.16
CA LEU A 71 -7.95 -5.88 -4.33
C LEU A 71 -6.79 -5.34 -5.17
N SER A 72 -6.30 -6.13 -6.14
CA SER A 72 -5.22 -5.71 -7.05
C SER A 72 -5.63 -4.53 -7.91
N LEU A 73 -6.83 -4.58 -8.48
CA LEU A 73 -7.36 -3.49 -9.29
C LEU A 73 -7.48 -2.21 -8.46
N ILE A 74 -8.15 -2.28 -7.30
CA ILE A 74 -8.37 -1.12 -6.44
C ILE A 74 -7.03 -0.53 -5.96
N ALA A 75 -6.11 -1.35 -5.45
CA ALA A 75 -4.85 -0.88 -4.90
C ALA A 75 -3.97 -0.20 -5.97
N LYS A 76 -3.88 -0.81 -7.17
CA LYS A 76 -3.08 -0.22 -8.27
C LYS A 76 -3.70 1.05 -8.82
N THR A 77 -5.03 1.07 -9.00
CA THR A 77 -5.74 2.26 -9.48
C THR A 77 -5.63 3.40 -8.47
N ALA A 78 -5.83 3.13 -7.17
CA ALA A 78 -5.68 4.14 -6.12
C ALA A 78 -4.26 4.74 -6.10
N LEU A 79 -3.22 3.89 -6.14
CA LEU A 79 -1.84 4.34 -6.19
C LEU A 79 -1.57 5.19 -7.43
N ALA A 80 -2.03 4.75 -8.60
CA ALA A 80 -1.82 5.46 -9.85
C ALA A 80 -2.41 6.88 -9.81
N TYR A 81 -3.65 7.03 -9.31
CA TYR A 81 -4.28 8.34 -9.17
C TYR A 81 -3.57 9.24 -8.14
N GLN A 82 -3.16 8.69 -6.99
CA GLN A 82 -2.45 9.46 -5.96
C GLN A 82 -1.10 9.99 -6.47
N VAL A 83 -0.32 9.16 -7.17
CA VAL A 83 0.97 9.57 -7.75
C VAL A 83 0.77 10.54 -8.91
N PHE A 84 -0.22 10.29 -9.78
CA PHE A 84 -0.49 11.16 -10.90
C PHE A 84 -0.88 12.58 -10.45
N ALA A 85 -1.80 12.69 -9.49
CA ALA A 85 -2.23 13.97 -8.95
C ALA A 85 -1.15 14.65 -8.11
N GLY A 86 -0.41 13.89 -7.30
CA GLY A 86 0.55 14.46 -6.34
C GLY A 86 1.93 14.77 -6.91
N ALA A 87 2.40 14.03 -7.91
CA ALA A 87 3.76 14.16 -8.44
C ALA A 87 3.80 14.48 -9.95
N VAL A 88 2.97 13.82 -10.77
CA VAL A 88 3.07 13.96 -12.24
C VAL A 88 2.49 15.30 -12.71
N ILE A 89 1.26 15.65 -12.31
CA ILE A 89 0.64 16.92 -12.71
C ILE A 89 1.48 18.13 -12.27
N PRO A 90 1.94 18.23 -11.00
CA PRO A 90 2.76 19.36 -10.59
C PRO A 90 4.07 19.46 -11.37
N ALA A 91 4.70 18.34 -11.73
CA ALA A 91 5.98 18.34 -12.45
C ALA A 91 5.89 18.75 -13.92
N ILE A 92 4.73 18.57 -14.57
CA ILE A 92 4.55 18.92 -16.00
C ILE A 92 3.81 20.26 -16.20
N ALA A 93 3.14 20.76 -15.16
CA ALA A 93 2.38 22.01 -15.19
C ALA A 93 3.16 23.20 -14.58
N SER A 94 4.32 22.94 -13.98
CA SER A 94 5.28 23.94 -13.48
C SER A 94 6.27 24.36 -14.56
#